data_AF-M7DD28-F1
#
_entry.id   AF-M7DD28-F1
#
_cell.length_a   1.000
_cell.length_b   1.000
_cell.length_c   1.000
_cell.angle_alpha   90.00
_cell.angle_beta   90.00
_cell.angle_gamma   90.00
#
_symmetry.space_group_name_H-M   'P 1'
#
loop_
_entity.id
_entity.type
_entity.pdbx_description
1 polymer ?
#
loop_
_entity_poly.entity_id
_entity_poly.type
_entity_poly.pdbx_seq_one_letter_code
_entity_poly.pdbx_strand_id
1 'polypeptide(L)'
;MWRESYSLSWKNWASDSQLIKFLGQQYKQIYVEFYIRFSPNFYGRDHATNFTSKFFRIGSWDGQGDEFSGFQGSLGPLYLWDYKRDEYGVRSVHSFRGGPWGENYTFNGAYPQDKSLNYGSHTKGQAVGGGDPKLVDQVNGGFLADVKSVIGHNQVFGEGAHWTKVAFFVQMNSAPGVADGVLRQWVNDQRILNLENIPWVQESTTNQMVGWNFIAIGGNDYFQPYPNEDRFEDWYAIDNLVVRDTIPEMSSSAVPSSNAPNPPSDISISVE
;
A
#
# COMPACT_ATOMS: atom_id res chain seq x y z
N MET A 1 10.57 5.43 -8.86
CA MET A 1 11.02 5.17 -7.48
C MET A 1 12.04 4.05 -7.56
N TRP A 2 13.31 4.39 -7.37
CA TRP A 2 14.41 3.44 -7.38
C TRP A 2 14.53 2.77 -6.01
N ARG A 3 15.01 1.52 -6.02
CA ARG A 3 15.39 0.78 -4.83
C ARG A 3 16.77 0.17 -5.07
N GLU A 4 17.77 0.65 -4.33
CA GLU A 4 19.07 0.02 -4.25
C GLU A 4 19.07 -1.10 -3.20
N SER A 5 19.66 -2.25 -3.53
CA SER A 5 19.96 -3.31 -2.57
C SER A 5 21.02 -2.81 -1.61
N TYR A 6 20.64 -2.54 -0.36
CA TYR A 6 21.54 -1.92 0.60
C TYR A 6 21.32 -2.42 2.02
N SER A 7 22.42 -2.85 2.66
CA SER A 7 22.44 -3.28 4.06
C SER A 7 23.24 -2.31 4.92
N LEU A 8 22.62 -1.81 5.99
CA LEU A 8 23.22 -0.97 7.03
C LEU A 8 23.54 -1.77 8.31
N SER A 9 23.74 -3.09 8.18
CA SER A 9 23.94 -4.03 9.29
C SER A 9 22.70 -4.28 10.16
N TRP A 10 22.50 -3.63 11.31
CA TRP A 10 21.41 -3.98 12.26
C TRP A 10 20.15 -3.11 12.12
N LYS A 11 20.20 -2.03 11.33
CA LYS A 11 19.06 -1.14 11.03
C LYS A 11 18.83 -1.10 9.51
N ASN A 12 17.99 -2.02 9.02
CA ASN A 12 17.94 -2.39 7.59
C ASN A 12 16.71 -1.88 6.84
N TRP A 13 16.26 -0.67 7.13
CA TRP A 13 15.22 -0.03 6.34
C TRP A 13 15.81 1.21 5.68
N ALA A 14 16.08 1.10 4.38
CA ALA A 14 16.64 2.17 3.55
C ALA A 14 15.66 2.51 2.43
N SER A 15 15.77 3.66 1.80
CA SER A 15 15.07 3.93 0.54
C SER A 15 15.64 5.16 -0.12
N ASP A 16 15.78 5.13 -1.43
CA ASP A 16 16.29 6.25 -2.21
C ASP A 16 15.18 7.24 -2.58
N SER A 17 13.91 6.86 -2.38
CA SER A 17 12.79 7.72 -2.74
C SER A 17 11.57 7.55 -1.85
N GLN A 18 11.05 8.68 -1.38
CA GLN A 18 9.77 8.76 -0.69
C GLN A 18 9.09 10.08 -1.10
N LEU A 19 7.82 9.99 -1.48
CA LEU A 19 6.97 11.17 -1.69
C LEU A 19 5.99 11.24 -0.52
N ILE A 20 5.89 12.40 0.13
CA ILE A 20 4.88 12.67 1.16
C ILE A 20 4.07 13.89 0.74
N LYS A 21 2.75 13.83 0.96
CA LYS A 21 1.85 14.97 0.80
C LYS A 21 1.01 15.15 2.05
N PHE A 22 1.25 16.26 2.76
CA PHE A 22 0.31 16.81 3.72
C PHE A 22 -0.88 17.44 2.98
N LEU A 23 -2.09 17.16 3.45
CA LEU A 23 -3.35 17.54 2.79
C LEU A 23 -3.91 18.88 3.31
N GLY A 24 -3.26 19.50 4.29
CA GLY A 24 -3.64 20.81 4.81
C GLY A 24 -4.77 20.79 5.85
N GLN A 25 -5.51 19.69 5.96
CA GLN A 25 -6.59 19.52 6.92
C GLN A 25 -6.82 18.04 7.27
N GLN A 26 -7.64 17.79 8.29
CA GLN A 26 -8.04 16.46 8.71
C GLN A 26 -9.33 16.03 8.02
N TYR A 27 -9.32 14.84 7.43
CA TYR A 27 -10.47 14.22 6.78
C TYR A 27 -10.96 13.01 7.58
N LYS A 28 -12.27 12.83 7.65
CA LYS A 28 -12.87 11.62 8.25
C LYS A 28 -12.64 10.38 7.40
N GLN A 29 -12.51 10.55 6.10
CA GLN A 29 -12.28 9.47 5.15
C GLN A 29 -11.53 9.99 3.93
N ILE A 30 -10.74 9.12 3.31
CA ILE A 30 -9.97 9.44 2.11
C ILE A 30 -9.97 8.22 1.19
N TYR A 31 -10.16 8.47 -0.10
CA TYR A 31 -9.89 7.57 -1.20
C TYR A 31 -8.62 8.00 -1.94
N VAL A 32 -7.73 7.05 -2.22
CA VAL A 32 -6.51 7.26 -2.99
C VAL A 32 -6.42 6.22 -4.08
N GLU A 33 -6.17 6.61 -5.33
CA GLU A 33 -5.86 5.70 -6.44
C GLU A 33 -4.63 6.16 -7.20
N PHE A 34 -3.90 5.20 -7.77
CA PHE A 34 -2.79 5.45 -8.68
C PHE A 34 -2.54 4.22 -9.55
N TYR A 35 -1.82 4.41 -10.64
CA TYR A 35 -1.25 3.33 -11.42
C TYR A 35 0.16 3.02 -10.94
N ILE A 36 0.52 1.74 -10.85
CA ILE A 36 1.87 1.26 -10.53
C ILE A 36 2.39 0.38 -11.68
N ARG A 37 3.66 0.56 -12.02
CA ARG A 37 4.40 -0.25 -13.00
C ARG A 37 5.76 -0.62 -12.44
N PHE A 38 6.25 -1.80 -12.78
CA PHE A 38 7.53 -2.32 -12.28
C PHE A 38 8.54 -2.48 -13.41
N SER A 39 9.82 -2.27 -13.11
CA SER A 39 10.91 -2.49 -14.06
C SER A 39 10.92 -3.93 -14.60
N PRO A 40 11.49 -4.15 -15.81
CA PRO A 40 11.68 -5.50 -16.33
C PRO A 40 12.52 -6.40 -15.42
N ASN A 41 13.53 -5.82 -14.75
CA ASN A 41 14.42 -6.52 -13.81
C ASN A 41 13.92 -6.48 -12.35
N PHE A 42 12.64 -6.18 -12.11
CA PHE A 42 12.11 -6.07 -10.75
C PHE A 42 12.33 -7.37 -9.98
N TYR A 43 13.11 -7.31 -8.90
CA TYR A 43 13.66 -8.48 -8.22
C TYR A 43 12.59 -9.48 -7.76
N GLY A 44 11.42 -8.96 -7.34
CA GLY A 44 10.29 -9.78 -6.91
C GLY A 44 9.62 -10.62 -8.00
N ARG A 45 10.00 -10.46 -9.28
CA ARG A 45 9.50 -11.29 -10.39
C ARG A 45 10.00 -12.72 -10.29
N ASP A 46 11.31 -12.88 -10.12
CA ASP A 46 11.98 -14.18 -10.22
C ASP A 46 12.43 -14.72 -8.85
N HIS A 47 12.45 -13.87 -7.81
CA HIS A 47 13.04 -14.24 -6.52
C HIS A 47 12.00 -14.27 -5.40
N ALA A 48 11.78 -15.47 -4.85
CA ALA A 48 10.94 -15.73 -3.69
C ALA A 48 11.72 -15.60 -2.37
N THR A 49 12.17 -14.39 -2.03
CA THR A 49 12.98 -14.13 -0.81
C THR A 49 12.31 -13.11 0.10
N ASN A 50 12.47 -13.25 1.42
CA ASN A 50 11.76 -12.48 2.44
C ASN A 50 12.20 -10.99 2.54
N PHE A 51 12.06 -10.21 1.47
CA PHE A 51 12.23 -8.75 1.45
C PHE A 51 10.87 -8.06 1.61
N THR A 52 10.84 -6.78 1.96
CA THR A 52 9.59 -6.03 2.11
C THR A 52 9.79 -4.56 1.77
N SER A 53 8.88 -4.01 0.97
CA SER A 53 8.93 -2.62 0.51
C SER A 53 7.63 -1.91 0.79
N LYS A 54 7.68 -0.75 1.45
CA LYS A 54 6.46 0.05 1.72
C LYS A 54 6.13 0.85 0.48
N PHE A 55 5.04 0.53 -0.17
CA PHE A 55 4.63 1.23 -1.39
C PHE A 55 3.70 2.40 -1.11
N PHE A 56 2.84 2.29 -0.10
CA PHE A 56 1.88 3.33 0.21
C PHE A 56 1.64 3.47 1.72
N ARG A 57 1.41 4.70 2.16
CA ARG A 57 1.00 5.02 3.53
C ARG A 57 -0.09 6.09 3.52
N ILE A 58 -0.95 6.05 4.51
CA ILE A 58 -1.92 7.10 4.81
C ILE A 58 -2.11 7.19 6.31
N GLY A 59 -2.09 8.39 6.84
CA GLY A 59 -2.11 8.58 8.28
C GLY A 59 -2.55 9.96 8.72
N SER A 60 -2.39 10.16 10.01
CA SER A 60 -2.52 11.45 10.66
C SER A 60 -1.17 11.89 11.23
N TRP A 61 -0.81 13.16 11.04
CA TRP A 61 0.37 13.82 11.57
C TRP A 61 -0.02 15.09 12.33
N ASP A 62 0.54 15.32 13.51
CA ASP A 62 0.24 16.50 14.34
C ASP A 62 0.92 17.80 13.85
N GLY A 63 1.77 17.73 12.83
CA GLY A 63 2.55 18.86 12.32
C GLY A 63 3.86 19.10 13.06
N GLN A 64 4.26 18.21 13.95
CA GLN A 64 5.50 18.29 14.74
C GLN A 64 6.46 17.14 14.42
N GLY A 65 7.75 17.37 14.64
CA GLY A 65 8.79 16.38 14.34
C GLY A 65 8.94 16.15 12.84
N ASP A 66 9.29 14.92 12.48
CA ASP A 66 9.59 14.49 11.12
C ASP A 66 8.49 13.59 10.54
N GLU A 67 7.78 14.07 9.52
CA GLU A 67 6.73 13.32 8.82
C GLU A 67 7.25 12.06 8.09
N PHE A 68 8.57 11.95 7.88
CA PHE A 68 9.22 10.77 7.31
C PHE A 68 9.49 9.68 8.36
N SER A 69 9.40 10.00 9.66
CA SER A 69 9.76 9.09 10.75
C SER A 69 8.59 8.78 11.69
N GLY A 70 8.00 7.59 11.54
CA GLY A 70 6.94 7.10 12.45
C GLY A 70 7.37 6.79 13.89
N PHE A 71 8.66 6.87 14.22
CA PHE A 71 9.16 6.62 15.59
C PHE A 71 9.04 7.81 16.53
N GLN A 72 8.73 9.01 16.03
CA GLN A 72 8.76 10.24 16.83
C GLN A 72 7.44 10.54 17.56
N GLY A 73 6.45 9.64 17.49
CA GLY A 73 5.16 9.79 18.16
C GLY A 73 4.21 10.79 17.49
N SER A 74 4.67 11.61 16.56
CA SER A 74 3.84 12.59 15.84
C SER A 74 2.89 11.97 14.81
N LEU A 75 3.02 10.67 14.50
CA LEU A 75 2.17 9.95 13.55
C LEU A 75 1.19 9.01 14.28
N GLY A 76 -0.06 8.99 13.84
CA GLY A 76 -1.08 8.06 14.34
C GLY A 76 -2.50 8.62 14.24
N PRO A 77 -3.48 7.85 13.73
CA PRO A 77 -3.36 6.50 13.19
C PRO A 77 -2.62 6.46 11.86
N LEU A 78 -2.16 5.27 11.48
CA LEU A 78 -1.39 5.04 10.25
C LEU A 78 -1.73 3.67 9.65
N TYR A 79 -1.98 3.68 8.34
CA TYR A 79 -2.08 2.48 7.53
C TYR A 79 -0.90 2.42 6.56
N LEU A 80 -0.29 1.24 6.42
CA LEU A 80 0.76 0.97 5.45
C LEU A 80 0.41 -0.22 4.57
N TRP A 81 0.71 -0.08 3.27
CA TRP A 81 0.67 -1.16 2.30
C TRP A 81 2.09 -1.48 1.85
N ASP A 82 2.50 -2.70 2.14
CA ASP A 82 3.82 -3.20 1.80
C ASP A 82 3.70 -4.29 0.74
N TYR A 83 4.57 -4.21 -0.26
CA TYR A 83 4.85 -5.31 -1.17
C TYR A 83 5.84 -6.27 -0.52
N LYS A 84 5.53 -7.55 -0.62
CA LYS A 84 6.44 -8.62 -0.25
C LYS A 84 6.33 -9.77 -1.26
N ARG A 85 7.43 -10.49 -1.44
CA ARG A 85 7.46 -11.76 -2.16
C ARG A 85 8.12 -12.78 -1.24
N ASP A 86 7.57 -13.98 -1.13
CA ASP A 86 8.22 -15.10 -0.43
C ASP A 86 7.82 -16.42 -1.09
N GLU A 87 8.17 -17.55 -0.46
CA GLU A 87 7.84 -18.90 -0.96
C GLU A 87 6.33 -19.13 -1.10
N TYR A 88 5.49 -18.34 -0.41
CA TYR A 88 4.02 -18.39 -0.53
C TYR A 88 3.46 -17.42 -1.56
N GLY A 89 4.32 -16.78 -2.32
CA GLY A 89 3.96 -15.95 -3.46
C GLY A 89 4.07 -14.47 -3.21
N VAL A 90 3.46 -13.68 -4.11
CA VAL A 90 3.37 -12.24 -3.94
C VAL A 90 2.32 -11.93 -2.88
N ARG A 91 2.69 -11.05 -1.94
CA ARG A 91 1.90 -10.73 -0.77
C ARG A 91 1.48 -9.27 -0.79
N SER A 92 0.24 -9.02 -0.41
CA SER A 92 -0.25 -7.71 -0.01
C SER A 92 -0.17 -7.64 1.51
N VAL A 93 0.81 -6.92 2.05
CA VAL A 93 0.99 -6.78 3.48
C VAL A 93 0.34 -5.48 3.93
N HIS A 94 -0.51 -5.58 4.95
CA HIS A 94 -1.29 -4.50 5.51
C HIS A 94 -0.86 -4.30 6.94
N SER A 95 -0.22 -3.17 7.25
CA SER A 95 0.18 -2.80 8.59
C SER A 95 -0.73 -1.70 9.12
N PHE A 96 -1.19 -1.88 10.35
CA PHE A 96 -2.11 -0.99 11.03
C PHE A 96 -1.45 -0.46 12.29
N ARG A 97 -1.50 0.85 12.48
CA ARG A 97 -1.03 1.54 13.67
C ARG A 97 -2.16 2.42 14.19
N GLY A 98 -2.35 2.40 15.49
CA GLY A 98 -3.39 3.17 16.14
C GLY A 98 -2.98 4.62 16.35
N GLY A 99 -3.92 5.37 16.91
CA GLY A 99 -3.71 6.73 17.37
C GLY A 99 -4.60 7.04 18.60
N PRO A 100 -4.68 8.31 19.02
CA PRO A 100 -4.19 9.51 18.31
C PRO A 100 -2.66 9.68 18.40
N TRP A 101 -2.12 10.79 17.87
CA TRP A 101 -0.68 11.07 17.94
C TRP A 101 -0.11 10.90 19.36
N GLY A 102 1.04 10.22 19.47
CA GLY A 102 1.77 10.00 20.71
C GLY A 102 1.21 8.88 21.58
N GLU A 103 0.02 8.36 21.26
CA GLU A 103 -0.69 7.35 22.05
C GLU A 103 -1.11 6.16 21.16
N ASN A 104 -1.18 4.96 21.73
CA ASN A 104 -1.73 3.77 21.05
C ASN A 104 -1.16 3.45 19.66
N TYR A 105 0.11 3.78 19.38
CA TYR A 105 0.74 3.50 18.09
C TYR A 105 0.58 2.04 17.66
N THR A 106 0.66 1.11 18.61
CA THR A 106 0.17 -0.26 18.44
C THR A 106 -1.24 -0.38 18.99
N PHE A 107 -2.16 -0.97 18.23
CA PHE A 107 -3.47 -1.33 18.77
C PHE A 107 -3.37 -2.20 20.03
N ASN A 108 -4.11 -1.81 21.05
CA ASN A 108 -4.34 -2.61 22.24
C ASN A 108 -5.45 -3.63 21.95
N GLY A 109 -5.24 -4.91 22.29
CA GLY A 109 -6.25 -5.97 22.17
C GLY A 109 -6.14 -6.83 20.91
N ALA A 110 -7.29 -7.27 20.39
CA ALA A 110 -7.37 -8.35 19.40
C ALA A 110 -7.28 -7.91 17.93
N TYR A 111 -7.31 -6.60 17.64
CA TYR A 111 -7.16 -6.14 16.25
C TYR A 111 -5.70 -6.35 15.80
N PRO A 112 -5.46 -7.02 14.67
CA PRO A 112 -4.09 -7.37 14.26
C PRO A 112 -3.28 -6.14 13.88
N GLN A 113 -1.99 -6.13 14.27
CA GLN A 113 -1.03 -5.11 13.84
C GLN A 113 -0.68 -5.23 12.35
N ASP A 114 -0.63 -6.46 11.84
CA ASP A 114 -0.23 -6.73 10.46
C ASP A 114 -1.04 -7.90 9.88
N LYS A 115 -1.35 -7.84 8.59
CA LYS A 115 -1.95 -8.92 7.80
C LYS A 115 -1.18 -9.10 6.50
N SER A 116 -0.57 -10.27 6.30
CA SER A 116 0.01 -10.65 5.01
C SER A 116 -0.98 -11.51 4.23
N LEU A 117 -1.54 -10.99 3.14
CA LEU A 117 -2.55 -11.65 2.32
C LEU A 117 -2.00 -12.00 0.93
N ASN A 118 -2.62 -12.96 0.24
CA ASN A 118 -2.33 -13.25 -1.18
C ASN A 118 -3.43 -12.65 -2.06
N TYR A 119 -3.20 -12.63 -3.37
CA TYR A 119 -4.16 -12.11 -4.36
C TYR A 119 -5.12 -13.18 -4.89
N GLY A 120 -5.22 -14.33 -4.23
CA GLY A 120 -6.07 -15.47 -4.63
C GLY A 120 -7.04 -15.85 -3.52
N SER A 121 -6.73 -16.92 -2.78
CA SER A 121 -7.63 -17.44 -1.74
C SER A 121 -8.03 -16.42 -0.67
N HIS A 122 -7.16 -15.47 -0.33
CA HIS A 122 -7.47 -14.44 0.68
C HIS A 122 -8.37 -13.32 0.17
N THR A 123 -8.59 -13.20 -1.14
CA THR A 123 -9.48 -12.19 -1.70
C THR A 123 -10.93 -12.68 -1.82
N LYS A 124 -11.20 -13.95 -1.48
CA LYS A 124 -12.55 -14.52 -1.55
C LYS A 124 -13.52 -13.80 -0.61
N GLY A 125 -14.73 -13.57 -1.10
CA GLY A 125 -15.78 -12.81 -0.40
C GLY A 125 -15.49 -11.31 -0.23
N GLN A 126 -14.39 -10.78 -0.77
CA GLN A 126 -14.01 -9.38 -0.58
C GLN A 126 -14.68 -8.43 -1.58
N ALA A 127 -15.31 -8.92 -2.65
CA ALA A 127 -16.00 -8.08 -3.61
C ALA A 127 -17.23 -7.40 -2.99
N VAL A 128 -17.78 -6.41 -3.69
CA VAL A 128 -19.02 -5.73 -3.29
C VAL A 128 -20.14 -6.76 -3.16
N GLY A 129 -20.88 -6.73 -2.05
CA GLY A 129 -21.94 -7.70 -1.75
C GLY A 129 -21.45 -9.06 -1.24
N GLY A 130 -20.16 -9.22 -0.93
CA GLY A 130 -19.62 -10.46 -0.35
C GLY A 130 -19.26 -11.55 -1.36
N GLY A 131 -19.17 -11.20 -2.65
CA GLY A 131 -18.72 -12.12 -3.70
C GLY A 131 -17.20 -12.20 -3.84
N ASP A 132 -16.74 -13.01 -4.79
CA ASP A 132 -15.32 -13.11 -5.14
C ASP A 132 -14.92 -12.04 -6.18
N PRO A 133 -13.76 -11.37 -6.02
CA PRO A 133 -13.31 -10.39 -6.99
C PRO A 133 -12.89 -11.06 -8.30
N LYS A 134 -13.21 -10.41 -9.42
CA LYS A 134 -12.84 -10.87 -10.76
C LYS A 134 -11.45 -10.35 -11.15
N LEU A 135 -10.48 -10.49 -10.24
CA LEU A 135 -9.11 -10.05 -10.48
C LEU A 135 -8.44 -10.99 -11.48
N VAL A 136 -8.14 -10.48 -12.66
CA VAL A 136 -7.60 -11.26 -13.79
C VAL A 136 -6.16 -11.71 -13.53
N ASP A 137 -5.86 -12.97 -13.85
CA ASP A 137 -4.47 -13.42 -14.00
C ASP A 137 -3.89 -12.82 -15.29
N GLN A 138 -2.98 -11.86 -15.14
CA GLN A 138 -2.42 -11.10 -16.25
C GLN A 138 -1.51 -11.93 -17.18
N VAL A 139 -1.15 -13.16 -16.80
CA VAL A 139 -0.27 -14.04 -17.59
C VAL A 139 -1.08 -15.13 -18.27
N ASN A 140 -1.92 -15.84 -17.51
CA ASN A 140 -2.61 -17.04 -18.01
C ASN A 140 -4.08 -16.78 -18.41
N GLY A 141 -4.62 -15.60 -18.10
CA GLY A 141 -6.06 -15.34 -18.18
C GLY A 141 -6.85 -16.08 -17.10
N GLY A 142 -8.17 -15.86 -17.06
CA GLY A 142 -9.01 -16.31 -15.94
C GLY A 142 -8.84 -15.43 -14.70
N PHE A 143 -9.22 -15.94 -13.52
CA PHE A 143 -9.20 -15.17 -12.26
C PHE A 143 -8.22 -15.73 -11.22
N LEU A 144 -7.53 -14.85 -10.51
CA LEU A 144 -6.56 -15.23 -9.48
C LEU A 144 -7.18 -16.00 -8.30
N ALA A 145 -8.47 -15.81 -8.02
CA ALA A 145 -9.19 -16.55 -6.98
C ALA A 145 -9.26 -18.07 -7.27
N ASP A 146 -9.09 -18.47 -8.54
CA ASP A 146 -9.15 -19.86 -8.99
C ASP A 146 -7.78 -20.54 -9.04
N VAL A 147 -6.70 -19.76 -9.04
CA VAL A 147 -5.32 -20.27 -9.06
C VAL A 147 -5.04 -21.11 -7.81
N LYS A 148 -4.59 -22.35 -8.01
CA LYS A 148 -4.28 -23.31 -6.92
C LYS A 148 -2.79 -23.37 -6.55
N SER A 149 -1.93 -22.79 -7.39
CA SER A 149 -0.50 -22.69 -7.17
C SER A 149 -0.13 -21.36 -6.49
N VAL A 150 1.16 -21.20 -6.22
CA VAL A 150 1.72 -19.94 -5.73
C VAL A 150 1.56 -18.85 -6.79
N ILE A 151 0.87 -17.76 -6.44
CA ILE A 151 0.66 -16.62 -7.34
C ILE A 151 1.95 -15.80 -7.46
N GLY A 152 2.45 -15.65 -8.68
CA GLY A 152 3.61 -14.86 -9.10
C GLY A 152 3.38 -13.34 -9.11
N HIS A 153 4.46 -12.56 -9.17
CA HIS A 153 4.38 -11.10 -9.40
C HIS A 153 3.63 -10.79 -10.69
N ASN A 154 4.05 -11.39 -11.81
CA ASN A 154 3.50 -11.08 -13.13
C ASN A 154 2.02 -11.41 -13.23
N GLN A 155 1.51 -12.41 -12.51
CA GLN A 155 0.09 -12.74 -12.51
C GLN A 155 -0.78 -11.62 -11.92
N VAL A 156 -0.24 -10.82 -10.99
CA VAL A 156 -0.94 -9.69 -10.36
C VAL A 156 -0.65 -8.36 -11.07
N PHE A 157 0.62 -8.09 -11.32
CA PHE A 157 1.10 -6.79 -11.77
C PHE A 157 1.46 -6.73 -13.26
N GLY A 158 1.38 -7.85 -13.96
CA GLY A 158 1.75 -7.99 -15.37
C GLY A 158 3.27 -7.94 -15.59
N GLU A 159 3.68 -8.00 -16.85
CA GLU A 159 5.08 -7.91 -17.26
C GLU A 159 5.65 -6.47 -17.20
N GLY A 160 6.90 -6.24 -17.59
CA GLY A 160 7.64 -4.98 -17.40
C GLY A 160 7.02 -3.71 -18.00
N ALA A 161 6.07 -3.83 -18.91
CA ALA A 161 5.35 -2.70 -19.50
C ALA A 161 3.94 -2.47 -18.91
N HIS A 162 3.45 -3.39 -18.09
CA HIS A 162 2.08 -3.39 -17.62
C HIS A 162 1.87 -2.39 -16.49
N TRP A 163 0.78 -1.62 -16.59
CA TRP A 163 0.30 -0.74 -15.54
C TRP A 163 -0.85 -1.39 -14.80
N THR A 164 -0.72 -1.49 -13.48
CA THR A 164 -1.78 -1.99 -12.61
C THR A 164 -2.35 -0.82 -11.80
N LYS A 165 -3.67 -0.65 -11.83
CA LYS A 165 -4.33 0.35 -11.00
C LYS A 165 -4.49 -0.20 -9.59
N VAL A 166 -4.12 0.57 -8.57
CA VAL A 166 -4.33 0.24 -7.16
C VAL A 166 -5.08 1.38 -6.50
N ALA A 167 -6.04 1.05 -5.64
CA ALA A 167 -6.77 2.06 -4.88
C ALA A 167 -6.99 1.62 -3.43
N PHE A 168 -7.14 2.61 -2.57
CA PHE A 168 -7.36 2.48 -1.14
C PHE A 168 -8.47 3.41 -0.69
N PHE A 169 -9.27 2.96 0.27
CA PHE A 169 -10.20 3.82 1.00
C PHE A 169 -10.01 3.56 2.48
N VAL A 170 -9.83 4.63 3.24
CA VAL A 170 -9.82 4.60 4.70
C VAL A 170 -10.92 5.49 5.23
N GLN A 171 -11.58 5.03 6.30
CA GLN A 171 -12.54 5.81 7.06
C GLN A 171 -12.18 5.67 8.54
N MET A 172 -12.09 6.81 9.21
CA MET A 172 -11.88 6.88 10.65
C MET A 172 -13.08 6.27 11.38
N ASN A 173 -12.84 5.72 12.57
CA ASN A 173 -13.95 5.40 13.47
C ASN A 173 -14.73 6.66 13.89
N SER A 174 -15.94 6.51 14.43
CA SER A 174 -16.83 7.63 14.76
C SER A 174 -16.43 8.39 16.01
N ALA A 175 -15.84 7.71 16.99
CA ALA A 175 -15.30 8.28 18.23
C ALA A 175 -14.20 7.35 18.80
N PRO A 176 -13.29 7.87 19.66
CA PRO A 176 -12.27 7.04 20.31
C PRO A 176 -12.88 5.79 20.95
N GLY A 177 -12.27 4.62 20.70
CA GLY A 177 -12.72 3.33 21.23
C GLY A 177 -13.86 2.66 20.46
N VAL A 178 -14.59 3.38 19.60
CA VAL A 178 -15.62 2.78 18.74
C VAL A 178 -14.94 2.05 17.59
N ALA A 179 -15.24 0.76 17.42
CA ALA A 179 -14.68 -0.05 16.34
C ALA A 179 -15.62 -0.06 15.13
N ASP A 180 -15.69 1.05 14.40
CA ASP A 180 -16.50 1.21 13.17
C ASP A 180 -15.74 1.83 11.99
N GLY A 181 -14.41 1.94 12.10
CA GLY A 181 -13.55 2.37 11.00
C GLY A 181 -13.45 1.33 9.87
N VAL A 182 -13.03 1.77 8.69
CA VAL A 182 -13.01 0.96 7.46
C VAL A 182 -11.67 1.08 6.74
N LEU A 183 -11.22 -0.04 6.15
CA LEU A 183 -10.19 -0.10 5.11
C LEU A 183 -10.71 -0.91 3.93
N ARG A 184 -10.56 -0.39 2.71
CA ARG A 184 -10.80 -1.13 1.48
C ARG A 184 -9.62 -0.97 0.52
N GLN A 185 -9.36 -2.00 -0.27
CA GLN A 185 -8.37 -1.97 -1.34
C GLN A 185 -8.94 -2.54 -2.63
N TRP A 186 -8.55 -1.93 -3.75
CA TRP A 186 -8.84 -2.41 -5.09
C TRP A 186 -7.57 -2.61 -5.89
N VAL A 187 -7.59 -3.60 -6.78
CA VAL A 187 -6.59 -3.80 -7.84
C VAL A 187 -7.35 -3.94 -9.15
N ASN A 188 -7.00 -3.12 -10.14
CA ASN A 188 -7.69 -3.05 -11.44
C ASN A 188 -9.22 -2.96 -11.27
N ASP A 189 -9.65 -2.03 -10.42
CA ASP A 189 -11.04 -1.75 -10.08
C ASP A 189 -11.80 -2.91 -9.38
N GLN A 190 -11.13 -4.03 -9.07
CA GLN A 190 -11.70 -5.15 -8.30
C GLN A 190 -11.39 -5.00 -6.81
N ARG A 191 -12.41 -5.01 -5.94
CA ARG A 191 -12.21 -4.91 -4.48
C ARG A 191 -11.64 -6.22 -3.94
N ILE A 192 -10.38 -6.18 -3.52
CA ILE A 192 -9.65 -7.35 -2.99
C ILE A 192 -9.57 -7.39 -1.48
N LEU A 193 -9.94 -6.30 -0.80
CA LEU A 193 -9.97 -6.20 0.65
C LEU A 193 -11.15 -5.34 1.10
N ASN A 194 -11.91 -5.83 2.08
CA ASN A 194 -12.92 -5.08 2.82
C ASN A 194 -12.78 -5.40 4.32
N LEU A 195 -12.07 -4.54 5.04
CA LEU A 195 -11.98 -4.62 6.49
C LEU A 195 -12.87 -3.53 7.11
N GLU A 196 -13.68 -3.95 8.05
CA GLU A 196 -14.58 -3.10 8.82
C GLU A 196 -14.27 -3.31 10.31
N ASN A 197 -14.89 -2.49 11.15
CA ASN A 197 -14.71 -2.50 12.59
C ASN A 197 -13.27 -2.22 13.03
N ILE A 198 -12.60 -1.28 12.37
CA ILE A 198 -11.22 -0.89 12.70
C ILE A 198 -11.27 0.23 13.75
N PRO A 199 -10.71 0.04 14.95
CA PRO A 199 -10.65 1.09 15.97
C PRO A 199 -9.40 1.96 15.75
N TRP A 200 -9.31 2.67 14.62
CA TRP A 200 -8.13 3.45 14.25
C TRP A 200 -7.64 4.36 15.38
N VAL A 201 -8.56 5.06 16.04
CA VAL A 201 -8.32 5.81 17.27
C VAL A 201 -8.96 5.05 18.43
N GLN A 202 -8.14 4.49 19.31
CA GLN A 202 -8.61 3.82 20.53
C GLN A 202 -8.78 4.83 21.66
N GLU A 203 -9.46 4.43 22.74
CA GLU A 203 -9.47 5.20 23.97
C GLU A 203 -8.03 5.49 24.42
N SER A 204 -7.79 6.72 24.84
CA SER A 204 -6.48 7.24 25.19
C SER A 204 -6.61 8.23 26.34
N THR A 205 -5.48 8.67 26.89
CA THR A 205 -5.47 9.61 28.02
C THR A 205 -6.12 10.93 27.63
N THR A 206 -5.85 11.39 26.42
CA THR A 206 -6.45 12.62 25.87
C THR A 206 -7.86 12.40 25.33
N ASN A 207 -8.21 11.17 24.95
CA ASN A 207 -9.43 10.82 24.21
C ASN A 207 -9.68 11.76 23.03
N GLN A 208 -8.60 12.23 22.41
CA GLN A 208 -8.67 13.10 21.25
C GLN A 208 -9.05 12.29 20.01
N MET A 209 -9.98 12.84 19.23
CA MET A 209 -10.24 12.34 17.89
C MET A 209 -9.39 13.08 16.86
N VAL A 210 -8.84 12.33 15.90
CA VAL A 210 -8.07 12.87 14.78
C VAL A 210 -8.66 12.39 13.45
N GLY A 211 -8.29 13.05 12.36
CA GLY A 211 -8.60 12.63 10.99
C GLY A 211 -7.33 12.37 10.17
N TRP A 212 -7.51 11.74 9.01
CA TRP A 212 -6.45 11.50 8.04
C TRP A 212 -5.99 12.82 7.43
N ASN A 213 -4.69 13.09 7.36
CA ASN A 213 -4.19 14.37 6.84
C ASN A 213 -2.89 14.27 6.03
N PHE A 214 -2.35 13.08 5.82
CA PHE A 214 -1.23 12.89 4.90
C PHE A 214 -1.30 11.55 4.17
N ILE A 215 -0.65 11.51 3.02
CA ILE A 215 -0.35 10.29 2.27
C ILE A 215 1.14 10.23 1.96
N ALA A 216 1.69 9.03 1.82
CA ALA A 216 3.04 8.82 1.34
C ALA A 216 3.11 7.66 0.36
N ILE A 217 4.07 7.73 -0.57
CA ILE A 217 4.37 6.70 -1.56
C ILE A 217 5.86 6.39 -1.45
N GLY A 218 6.19 5.10 -1.43
CA GLY A 218 7.55 4.59 -1.26
C GLY A 218 8.19 4.87 0.09
N GLY A 219 9.51 4.70 0.18
CA GLY A 219 10.27 4.86 1.42
C GLY A 219 10.35 3.59 2.27
N ASN A 220 11.35 3.51 3.15
CA ASN A 220 11.52 2.46 4.17
C ASN A 220 11.36 1.03 3.58
N ASP A 221 12.33 0.63 2.78
CA ASP A 221 12.49 -0.67 2.14
C ASP A 221 13.48 -1.56 2.92
N TYR A 222 13.04 -2.76 3.27
CA TYR A 222 13.91 -3.85 3.70
C TYR A 222 14.29 -4.64 2.45
N PHE A 223 15.26 -4.12 1.70
CA PHE A 223 15.67 -4.63 0.39
C PHE A 223 17.19 -4.80 0.36
N GLN A 224 17.65 -6.02 0.65
CA GLN A 224 19.07 -6.38 0.70
C GLN A 224 19.35 -7.75 0.04
N PRO A 225 18.87 -8.00 -1.18
CA PRO A 225 19.10 -9.28 -1.85
C PRO A 225 20.55 -9.50 -2.31
N TYR A 226 21.33 -8.44 -2.48
CA TYR A 226 22.72 -8.47 -2.92
C TYR A 226 23.64 -7.71 -1.96
N PRO A 227 24.93 -8.06 -1.88
CA PRO A 227 25.96 -7.24 -1.23
C PRO A 227 25.96 -5.80 -1.73
N ASN A 228 26.36 -4.85 -0.88
CA ASN A 228 26.35 -3.41 -1.19
C ASN A 228 27.26 -3.08 -2.40
N GLU A 229 28.35 -3.82 -2.58
CA GLU A 229 29.30 -3.65 -3.70
C GLU A 229 28.70 -3.94 -5.07
N ASP A 230 27.64 -4.76 -5.14
CA ASP A 230 26.98 -5.09 -6.40
C ASP A 230 26.07 -3.95 -6.89
N ARG A 231 25.69 -3.04 -5.98
CA ARG A 231 24.82 -1.88 -6.27
C ARG A 231 23.61 -2.23 -7.13
N PHE A 232 22.98 -3.36 -6.81
CA PHE A 232 21.81 -3.82 -7.55
C PHE A 232 20.67 -2.83 -7.36
N GLU A 233 20.07 -2.40 -8.48
CA GLU A 233 18.94 -1.48 -8.48
C GLU A 233 17.77 -2.06 -9.29
N ASP A 234 16.56 -1.90 -8.75
CA ASP A 234 15.33 -2.01 -9.52
C ASP A 234 14.40 -0.81 -9.25
N TRP A 235 13.28 -0.74 -9.96
CA TRP A 235 12.36 0.38 -9.78
C TRP A 235 10.90 0.01 -9.97
N TYR A 236 10.05 0.86 -9.42
CA TYR A 236 8.64 0.97 -9.78
C TYR A 236 8.28 2.43 -10.05
N ALA A 237 7.33 2.65 -10.93
CA ALA A 237 6.80 3.95 -11.30
C ALA A 237 5.36 4.06 -10.80
N ILE A 238 4.99 5.28 -10.42
CA ILE A 238 3.64 5.64 -10.00
C ILE A 238 3.17 6.78 -10.89
N ASP A 239 1.92 6.73 -11.33
CA ASP A 239 1.35 7.75 -12.19
C ASP A 239 -0.17 7.89 -11.95
N ASN A 240 -0.74 9.02 -12.37
CA ASN A 240 -2.14 9.40 -12.18
C ASN A 240 -2.61 9.24 -10.73
N LEU A 241 -1.84 9.77 -9.78
CA LEU A 241 -2.24 9.82 -8.37
C LEU A 241 -3.46 10.73 -8.19
N VAL A 242 -4.54 10.16 -7.67
CA VAL A 242 -5.78 10.87 -7.36
C VAL A 242 -6.10 10.68 -5.87
N VAL A 243 -6.47 11.79 -5.22
CA VAL A 243 -6.91 11.81 -3.81
C VAL A 243 -8.28 12.45 -3.76
N ARG A 244 -9.23 11.79 -3.09
CA ARG A 244 -10.62 12.24 -2.91
C ARG A 244 -11.08 11.97 -1.48
N ASP A 245 -12.12 12.65 -1.04
CA ASP A 245 -12.79 12.40 0.24
C ASP A 245 -14.00 11.45 0.08
N THR A 246 -14.24 10.92 -1.12
CA THR A 246 -15.29 9.92 -1.40
C THR A 246 -14.78 8.84 -2.33
N ILE A 247 -15.31 7.62 -2.20
CA ILE A 247 -15.11 6.55 -3.18
C ILE A 247 -15.83 6.97 -4.47
N PRO A 248 -15.15 6.99 -5.64
CA PRO A 248 -15.83 7.26 -6.89
C PRO A 248 -16.82 6.16 -7.25
N GLU A 249 -17.78 6.46 -8.13
CA GLU A 249 -18.56 5.41 -8.78
C GLU A 249 -17.63 4.52 -9.58
N MET A 250 -17.44 3.28 -9.12
CA MET A 250 -16.62 2.29 -9.79
C MET A 250 -17.47 1.59 -10.84
N SER A 251 -17.01 1.56 -12.09
CA SER A 251 -17.61 0.70 -13.11
C SER A 251 -17.55 -0.75 -12.65
N SER A 252 -18.67 -1.47 -12.67
CA SER A 252 -18.74 -2.89 -12.35
C SER A 252 -18.12 -3.78 -13.45
N SER A 253 -17.51 -3.18 -14.48
CA SER A 253 -16.86 -3.90 -15.56
C SER A 253 -15.66 -4.71 -15.05
N ALA A 254 -15.60 -5.99 -15.45
CA ALA A 254 -14.41 -6.83 -15.24
C ALA A 254 -13.21 -6.39 -16.10
N VAL A 255 -13.42 -5.39 -16.97
CA VAL A 255 -12.37 -4.78 -17.80
C VAL A 255 -11.83 -3.57 -17.04
N PRO A 256 -10.51 -3.50 -16.75
CA PRO A 256 -9.88 -2.33 -16.16
C PRO A 256 -10.18 -1.09 -17.00
N SER A 257 -10.37 0.08 -16.39
CA SER A 257 -10.54 1.31 -17.19
C SER A 257 -9.31 1.48 -18.11
N SER A 258 -9.53 1.65 -19.42
CA SER A 258 -8.50 1.64 -20.47
C SER A 258 -7.57 2.88 -20.47
N ASN A 259 -7.57 3.67 -19.39
CA ASN A 259 -6.81 4.91 -19.27
C ASN A 259 -5.48 4.69 -18.51
N ALA A 260 -4.80 3.58 -18.76
CA ALA A 260 -3.42 3.44 -18.28
C ALA A 260 -2.57 4.59 -18.86
N PRO A 261 -1.73 5.25 -18.05
CA PRO A 261 -0.96 6.38 -18.51
C PRO A 261 0.08 5.96 -19.56
N ASN A 262 0.28 6.83 -20.55
CA ASN A 262 1.47 6.75 -21.38
C ASN A 262 2.66 7.20 -20.54
N PRO A 263 3.76 6.43 -20.47
CA PRO A 263 4.97 6.90 -19.83
C PRO A 263 5.40 8.25 -20.45
N PRO A 264 5.93 9.20 -19.66
CA PRO A 264 6.50 10.41 -20.22
C PRO A 264 7.56 10.07 -21.27
N SER A 265 7.43 10.59 -22.49
CA SER A 265 8.38 10.32 -23.58
C SER A 265 9.65 11.16 -23.49
N ASP A 266 9.62 12.28 -22.76
CA ASP A 266 10.63 13.34 -22.84
C ASP A 266 11.07 13.85 -21.46
N ILE A 267 11.56 12.94 -20.60
CA ILE A 267 12.28 13.36 -19.39
C ILE A 267 13.72 13.70 -19.78
N SER A 268 14.01 14.99 -19.99
CA SER A 268 15.38 15.49 -20.10
C SER A 268 15.78 16.14 -18.78
N ILE A 269 16.87 15.68 -18.17
CA ILE A 269 17.55 16.40 -17.09
C ILE A 269 18.49 17.39 -17.77
N SER A 270 18.08 18.65 -17.85
CA SER A 270 18.99 19.74 -18.20
C SER A 270 19.87 20.02 -16.98
N VAL A 271 21.16 19.73 -17.10
CA VAL A 271 22.17 20.20 -16.15
C VAL A 271 22.47 21.64 -16.54
N GLU A 272 22.07 22.60 -15.71
CA GLU A 272 22.60 23.97 -15.77
C GLU A 272 24.00 24.04 -15.13
#